data_AF-T1BXW9-F1
#
_entry.id   AF-T1BXW9-F1
#
_cell.length_a   1.000
_cell.length_b   1.000
_cell.length_c   1.000
_cell.angle_alpha   90.00
_cell.angle_beta   90.00
_cell.angle_gamma   90.00
#
_symmetry.space_group_name_H-M   'P 1'
#
loop_
_entity.id
_entity.type
_entity.pdbx_description
1 polymer ?
#
loop_
_entity_poly.entity_id
_entity_poly.type
_entity_poly.pdbx_seq_one_letter_code
_entity_poly.pdbx_strand_id
1 'polypeptide(L)'
;QLEVMLDNGRGGKETHYLQFNFHRVLGPKGVKHVLCTVADITSNVMLARELHEAQESAHSQIDMMVSMLHSDPLQVGGFLDTASAGLKHVNAILKEPARSHAEFSRKLTGLSRELHSIKGEASALNLMSIAQRVHHLEDMVEELKGKSELTGNDFLPLVLKLDELLAHLRAVREMILRLSTLKDGTPSP
;
A
#
# COMPACT_ATOMS: atom_id res chain seq x y z
N GLN A 1 3.78 -30.03 -4.48
CA GLN A 1 3.58 -29.51 -3.11
C GLN A 1 2.09 -29.41 -2.88
N LEU A 2 1.63 -29.85 -1.72
CA LEU A 2 0.23 -29.78 -1.31
C LEU A 2 0.17 -28.98 0.00
N GLU A 3 -0.69 -27.98 0.05
CA GLU A 3 -1.05 -27.31 1.30
C GLU A 3 -2.15 -28.11 1.99
N VAL A 4 -1.98 -28.35 3.29
CA VAL A 4 -2.89 -29.17 4.08
C VAL A 4 -3.14 -28.47 5.42
N MET A 5 -4.41 -28.25 5.75
CA MET A 5 -4.79 -27.77 7.08
C MET A 5 -5.01 -28.98 8.00
N LEU A 6 -4.18 -29.08 9.04
CA LEU A 6 -4.28 -30.09 10.07
C LEU A 6 -4.86 -29.48 11.35
N ASP A 7 -5.67 -30.26 12.07
CA ASP A 7 -6.16 -29.87 13.38
C ASP A 7 -5.07 -30.16 14.43
N ASN A 8 -4.70 -29.15 15.21
CA ASN A 8 -3.64 -29.28 16.21
C ASN A 8 -4.12 -29.92 17.53
N GLY A 9 -5.37 -30.39 17.58
CA GLY A 9 -5.94 -31.10 18.73
C GLY A 9 -6.26 -30.20 19.94
N ARG A 10 -6.03 -28.89 19.82
CA ARG A 10 -6.38 -27.85 20.81
C ARG A 10 -7.43 -26.87 20.28
N GLY A 11 -8.11 -27.22 19.18
CA GLY A 11 -9.12 -26.38 18.52
C GLY A 11 -8.54 -25.32 17.58
N GLY A 12 -7.25 -25.40 17.25
CA GLY A 12 -6.59 -24.56 16.26
C GLY A 12 -6.27 -25.34 14.98
N LYS A 13 -6.31 -24.66 13.82
CA LYS A 13 -5.87 -25.23 12.54
C LYS A 13 -4.45 -24.77 12.24
N GLU A 14 -3.59 -25.71 11.86
CA GLU A 14 -2.21 -25.47 11.48
C GLU A 14 -1.99 -25.86 10.01
N THR A 15 -1.39 -24.97 9.23
CA THR A 15 -1.16 -25.18 7.80
C THR A 15 0.21 -25.82 7.60
N HIS A 16 0.22 -27.01 7.00
CA HIS A 16 1.43 -27.72 6.61
C HIS A 16 1.56 -27.76 5.09
N TYR A 17 2.80 -27.73 4.61
CA TYR A 17 3.13 -27.93 3.20
C TYR A 17 3.87 -29.25 3.03
N LEU A 18 3.22 -30.20 2.37
CA LEU A 18 3.77 -31.54 2.14
C LEU A 18 4.25 -31.68 0.69
N GLN A 19 5.43 -32.25 0.53
CA GLN A 19 5.97 -32.65 -0.76
C GLN A 19 5.87 -34.16 -0.94
N PHE A 20 5.24 -34.58 -2.03
CA PHE A 20 5.10 -35.98 -2.41
C PHE A 20 6.02 -36.26 -3.59
N ASN A 21 6.96 -37.19 -3.41
CA ASN A 21 7.86 -37.65 -4.47
C ASN A 21 7.54 -39.12 -4.79
N PHE A 22 7.14 -39.39 -6.03
CA PHE A 22 6.78 -40.73 -6.48
C PHE A 22 7.89 -41.33 -7.34
N HIS A 23 8.48 -42.42 -6.85
CA HIS A 23 9.48 -43.20 -7.58
C HIS A 23 8.86 -44.51 -8.05
N ARG A 24 8.83 -44.73 -9.37
CA ARG A 24 8.31 -45.97 -9.95
C ARG A 24 9.43 -47.00 -10.03
N VAL A 25 9.25 -48.15 -9.39
CA VAL A 25 10.21 -49.25 -9.47
C VAL A 25 9.78 -50.20 -10.59
N LEU A 26 10.62 -50.27 -11.63
CA LEU A 26 10.40 -51.11 -12.81
C LEU A 26 10.89 -52.54 -12.55
N GLY A 27 10.07 -53.52 -12.93
CA GLY A 27 10.44 -54.92 -13.00
C GLY A 27 10.46 -55.44 -14.46
N PRO A 28 10.86 -56.71 -14.68
CA PRO A 28 11.05 -57.28 -16.01
C PRO A 28 9.80 -57.35 -16.91
N LYS A 29 8.60 -57.06 -16.39
CA LYS A 29 7.33 -56.99 -17.16
C LYS A 29 6.62 -55.61 -17.03
N GLY A 30 7.34 -54.57 -16.61
CA GLY A 30 6.78 -53.22 -16.38
C GLY A 30 6.77 -52.80 -14.91
N VAL A 31 6.04 -51.73 -14.58
CA VAL A 31 6.04 -51.12 -13.24
C VAL A 31 5.45 -52.09 -12.21
N LYS A 32 6.25 -52.45 -11.20
CA LYS A 32 5.86 -53.45 -10.18
C LYS A 32 5.36 -52.80 -8.89
N HIS A 33 5.99 -51.71 -8.47
CA HIS A 33 5.60 -50.95 -7.28
C HIS A 33 5.85 -49.45 -7.49
N VAL A 34 5.09 -48.61 -6.80
CA VAL A 34 5.30 -47.15 -6.73
C VAL A 34 5.66 -46.82 -5.29
N LEU A 35 6.85 -46.28 -5.07
CA LEU A 35 7.28 -45.76 -3.79
C LEU A 35 6.89 -44.29 -3.72
N CYS A 36 6.13 -43.91 -2.69
CA CYS A 36 5.83 -42.52 -2.40
C CYS A 36 6.60 -42.10 -1.15
N THR A 37 7.39 -41.03 -1.26
CA THR A 37 8.02 -40.37 -0.12
C THR A 37 7.27 -39.08 0.15
N VAL A 38 6.83 -38.90 1.40
CA VAL A 38 6.20 -37.67 1.88
C VAL A 38 7.20 -36.94 2.76
N ALA A 39 7.52 -35.69 2.42
CA ALA A 39 8.36 -34.82 3.22
C ALA A 39 7.55 -33.59 3.64
N ASP A 40 7.60 -33.25 4.92
CA ASP A 40 7.09 -31.97 5.40
C ASP A 40 8.11 -30.88 5.06
N ILE A 41 7.69 -29.91 4.27
CA ILE A 41 8.51 -28.78 3.82
C ILE A 41 7.97 -27.45 4.36
N THR A 42 7.10 -27.47 5.36
CA THR A 42 6.43 -26.28 5.93
C THR A 42 7.44 -25.19 6.28
N SER A 43 8.51 -25.52 7.01
CA SER A 43 9.54 -24.54 7.39
C SER A 43 10.24 -23.90 6.18
N ASN A 44 10.55 -24.67 5.14
CA ASN A 44 11.20 -24.13 3.93
C ASN A 44 10.25 -23.22 3.15
N VAL A 45 8.98 -23.58 3.06
CA VAL A 45 7.97 -22.77 2.36
C VAL A 45 7.71 -21.46 3.12
N MET A 46 7.60 -21.52 4.45
CA MET A 46 7.43 -20.33 5.28
C MET A 46 8.66 -19.42 5.20
N LEU A 47 9.86 -19.98 5.28
CA LEU A 47 11.10 -19.22 5.15
C LEU A 47 11.26 -18.56 3.77
N ALA A 48 10.93 -19.29 2.70
CA ALA A 48 10.97 -18.75 1.33
C ALA A 48 9.95 -17.61 1.16
N ARG A 49 8.79 -17.71 1.80
CA ARG A 49 7.76 -16.68 1.79
C ARG A 49 8.18 -15.44 2.57
N GLU A 50 8.69 -15.61 3.79
CA GLU A 50 9.25 -14.51 4.59
C GLU A 50 10.39 -13.81 3.84
N LEU A 51 11.28 -14.57 3.21
CA LEU A 51 12.37 -14.02 2.40
C LEU A 51 11.83 -13.21 1.21
N HIS A 52 10.80 -13.72 0.52
CA HIS A 52 10.18 -13.03 -0.60
C HIS A 52 9.49 -11.73 -0.18
N GLU A 53 8.70 -11.77 0.89
CA GLU A 53 8.04 -10.59 1.47
C GLU A 53 9.07 -9.54 1.94
N ALA A 54 10.15 -9.99 2.60
CA ALA A 54 11.26 -9.12 2.98
C ALA A 54 11.98 -8.52 1.77
N GLN A 55 12.20 -9.30 0.71
CA GLN A 55 12.80 -8.82 -0.53
C GLN A 55 11.92 -7.80 -1.26
N GLU A 56 10.61 -8.04 -1.41
CA GLU A 56 9.69 -7.09 -2.04
C GLU A 56 9.62 -5.79 -1.24
N SER A 57 9.57 -5.88 0.09
CA SER A 57 9.64 -4.71 0.97
C SER A 57 10.95 -3.95 0.78
N ALA A 58 12.09 -4.64 0.72
CA ALA A 58 13.39 -4.02 0.51
C ALA A 58 13.52 -3.39 -0.90
N HIS A 59 13.00 -4.05 -1.94
CA HIS A 59 13.01 -3.52 -3.30
C HIS A 59 12.18 -2.24 -3.42
N SER A 60 10.97 -2.25 -2.85
CA SER A 60 10.10 -1.07 -2.79
C SER A 60 10.75 0.08 -2.03
N GLN A 61 11.52 -0.21 -0.98
CA GLN A 61 12.29 0.78 -0.24
C GLN A 61 13.44 1.36 -1.09
N ILE A 62 14.17 0.52 -1.83
CA ILE A 62 15.26 0.95 -2.73
C ILE A 62 14.73 1.83 -3.87
N ASP A 63 13.64 1.44 -4.54
CA ASP A 63 13.04 2.24 -5.63
C ASP A 63 12.61 3.63 -5.14
N MET A 64 12.10 3.71 -3.91
CA MET A 64 11.78 4.98 -3.29
C MET A 64 13.02 5.78 -2.90
N MET A 65 14.07 5.14 -2.38
CA MET A 65 15.37 5.79 -2.12
C MET A 65 16.00 6.37 -3.39
N VAL A 66 15.89 5.67 -4.53
CA VAL A 66 16.38 6.13 -5.84
C VAL A 66 15.51 7.29 -6.36
N SER A 67 14.19 7.25 -6.16
CA SER A 67 13.31 8.41 -6.42
C SER A 67 13.71 9.63 -5.58
N MET A 68 14.06 9.42 -4.30
CA MET A 68 14.47 10.47 -3.37
C MET A 68 15.90 10.99 -3.59
N LEU A 69 16.82 10.20 -4.16
CA LEU A 69 18.16 10.68 -4.53
C LEU A 69 18.13 11.81 -5.57
N HIS A 70 17.07 11.86 -6.39
CA HIS A 70 16.89 12.87 -7.43
C HIS A 70 16.12 14.12 -6.96
N SER A 71 15.68 14.19 -5.70
CA SER A 71 14.86 15.29 -5.17
C SER A 71 15.37 15.77 -3.81
N ASP A 72 15.40 17.08 -3.58
CA ASP A 72 15.90 17.67 -2.33
C ASP A 72 15.01 17.24 -1.14
N PRO A 73 15.56 16.52 -0.12
CA PRO A 73 14.79 16.08 1.05
C PRO A 73 14.08 17.22 1.79
N LEU A 74 14.61 18.44 1.75
CA LEU A 74 13.97 19.62 2.31
C LEU A 74 12.70 20.01 1.54
N GLN A 75 12.76 19.94 0.20
CA GLN A 75 11.60 20.22 -0.66
C GLN A 75 10.51 19.17 -0.49
N VAL A 76 10.89 17.89 -0.44
CA VAL A 76 9.94 16.79 -0.19
C VAL A 76 9.32 16.93 1.19
N GLY A 77 10.11 17.22 2.23
CA GLY A 77 9.61 17.47 3.58
C GLY A 77 8.60 18.62 3.64
N GLY A 78 8.92 19.77 3.01
CA GLY A 78 8.03 20.93 2.96
C GLY A 78 6.72 20.66 2.21
N PHE A 79 6.78 19.91 1.10
CA PHE A 79 5.59 19.44 0.40
C PHE A 79 4.72 18.54 1.29
N LEU A 80 5.32 17.55 1.96
CA LEU A 80 4.56 16.62 2.81
C LEU A 80 3.85 17.35 3.97
N ASP A 81 4.47 18.37 4.54
CA ASP A 81 3.85 19.21 5.58
C ASP A 81 2.67 20.00 5.03
N THR A 82 2.84 20.64 3.87
CA THR A 82 1.80 21.44 3.20
C THR A 82 0.62 20.56 2.77
N ALA A 83 0.90 19.43 2.11
CA ALA A 83 -0.12 18.47 1.68
C ALA A 83 -0.88 17.86 2.87
N SER A 84 -0.19 17.52 3.96
CA SER A 84 -0.83 17.00 5.18
C SER A 84 -1.75 18.03 5.84
N ALA A 85 -1.34 19.31 5.86
CA ALA A 85 -2.17 20.39 6.37
C ALA A 85 -3.43 20.62 5.50
N GLY A 86 -3.27 20.68 4.18
CA GLY A 86 -4.37 20.82 3.23
C GLY A 86 -5.38 19.67 3.32
N LEU A 87 -4.90 18.42 3.33
CA LEU A 87 -5.76 17.24 3.46
C LEU A 87 -6.49 17.16 4.80
N LYS A 88 -5.87 17.59 5.91
CA LYS A 88 -6.55 17.69 7.21
C LYS A 88 -7.65 18.74 7.20
N HIS A 89 -7.39 19.89 6.56
CA HIS A 89 -8.39 20.95 6.41
C HIS A 89 -9.60 20.47 5.60
N VAL A 90 -9.33 19.81 4.47
CA VAL A 90 -10.34 19.14 3.65
C VAL A 90 -11.15 18.11 4.46
N ASN A 91 -10.48 17.24 5.21
CA ASN A 91 -11.13 16.19 6.00
C ASN A 91 -12.06 16.80 7.07
N ALA A 92 -11.65 17.90 7.70
CA ALA A 92 -12.49 18.65 8.62
C ALA A 92 -13.73 19.23 7.94
N ILE A 93 -13.58 19.86 6.77
CA ILE A 93 -14.70 20.41 5.98
C ILE A 93 -15.69 19.30 5.58
N LEU A 94 -15.19 18.11 5.21
CA LEU A 94 -16.05 16.98 4.85
C LEU A 94 -16.80 16.38 6.05
N LYS A 95 -16.25 16.48 7.27
CA LYS A 95 -16.91 16.04 8.51
C LYS A 95 -18.01 16.99 8.97
N GLU A 96 -18.00 18.25 8.54
CA GLU A 96 -19.08 19.19 8.86
C GLU A 96 -20.38 18.81 8.12
N PRO A 97 -21.52 18.73 8.82
CA PRO A 97 -22.79 18.40 8.19
C PRO A 97 -23.22 19.51 7.23
N ALA A 98 -23.27 19.20 5.93
CA ALA A 98 -23.88 20.08 4.94
C ALA A 98 -25.39 19.77 4.86
N ARG A 99 -26.19 20.82 4.74
CA ARG A 99 -27.67 20.75 4.80
C ARG A 99 -28.32 20.96 3.44
N SER A 100 -27.53 21.30 2.41
CA SER A 100 -28.05 21.49 1.05
C SER A 100 -27.11 20.98 -0.04
N HIS A 101 -27.68 20.60 -1.18
CA HIS A 101 -26.92 20.22 -2.39
C HIS A 101 -25.94 21.32 -2.84
N ALA A 102 -26.32 22.59 -2.71
CA ALA A 102 -25.45 23.73 -3.04
C ALA A 102 -24.24 23.88 -2.11
N GLU A 103 -24.33 23.41 -0.86
CA GLU A 103 -23.18 23.32 0.05
C GLU A 103 -22.27 22.15 -0.33
N PHE A 104 -22.84 20.99 -0.65
CA PHE A 104 -22.08 19.83 -1.11
C PHE A 104 -21.29 20.12 -2.39
N SER A 105 -21.91 20.77 -3.38
CA SER A 105 -21.24 21.15 -4.63
C SER A 105 -20.09 22.15 -4.41
N ARG A 106 -20.27 23.12 -3.50
CA ARG A 106 -19.19 24.05 -3.10
C ARG A 106 -18.04 23.33 -2.41
N LYS A 107 -18.32 22.38 -1.52
CA LYS A 107 -17.29 21.54 -0.87
C LYS A 107 -16.49 20.73 -1.89
N LEU A 108 -17.17 20.07 -2.84
CA LEU A 108 -16.52 19.30 -3.91
C LEU A 108 -15.64 20.18 -4.80
N THR A 109 -16.07 21.40 -5.11
CA THR A 109 -15.27 22.35 -5.90
C THR A 109 -14.01 22.79 -5.18
N GLY A 110 -14.11 23.08 -3.87
CA GLY A 110 -12.94 23.40 -3.05
C GLY A 110 -11.97 22.23 -2.97
N LEU A 111 -12.50 21.03 -2.76
CA LEU A 111 -11.72 19.80 -2.70
C LEU A 111 -10.97 19.50 -4.00
N SER A 112 -11.63 19.63 -5.14
CA SER A 112 -11.03 19.41 -6.46
C SER A 112 -9.80 20.31 -6.67
N ARG A 113 -9.85 21.58 -6.25
CA ARG A 113 -8.71 22.50 -6.37
C ARG A 113 -7.54 22.13 -5.48
N GLU A 114 -7.80 21.78 -4.22
CA GLU A 114 -6.78 21.36 -3.26
C GLU A 114 -6.08 20.08 -3.75
N LEU A 115 -6.85 19.07 -4.18
CA LEU A 115 -6.30 17.83 -4.73
C LEU A 115 -5.47 18.08 -5.98
N HIS A 116 -5.93 18.97 -6.88
CA HIS A 116 -5.19 19.31 -8.09
C HIS A 116 -3.83 19.95 -7.79
N SER A 117 -3.76 20.85 -6.81
CA SER A 117 -2.50 21.45 -6.35
C SER A 117 -1.55 20.39 -5.82
N ILE A 118 -2.05 19.53 -4.91
CA ILE A 118 -1.25 18.45 -4.31
C ILE A 118 -0.73 17.47 -5.36
N LYS A 119 -1.54 17.14 -6.38
CA LYS A 119 -1.13 16.31 -7.50
C LYS A 119 -0.01 16.96 -8.31
N GLY A 120 -0.15 18.24 -8.64
CA GLY A 120 0.85 18.98 -9.40
C GLY A 120 2.20 19.03 -8.69
N GLU A 121 2.19 19.33 -7.39
CA GLU A 121 3.40 19.33 -6.56
C GLU A 121 4.00 17.92 -6.41
N ALA A 122 3.18 16.90 -6.18
CA ALA A 122 3.64 15.51 -6.09
C ALA A 122 4.31 15.04 -7.39
N SER A 123 3.73 15.38 -8.55
CA SER A 123 4.31 15.08 -9.86
C SER A 123 5.62 15.83 -10.09
N ALA A 124 5.70 17.10 -9.69
CA ALA A 124 6.93 17.90 -9.80
C ALA A 124 8.08 17.33 -8.96
N LEU A 125 7.77 16.74 -7.81
CA LEU A 125 8.73 16.09 -6.91
C LEU A 125 8.96 14.60 -7.21
N ASN A 126 8.48 14.10 -8.35
CA ASN A 126 8.56 12.70 -8.76
C ASN A 126 7.96 11.69 -7.75
N LEU A 127 7.05 12.13 -6.89
CA LEU A 127 6.35 11.30 -5.90
C LEU A 127 5.14 10.62 -6.55
N MET A 128 5.38 9.77 -7.55
CA MET A 128 4.34 9.20 -8.41
C MET A 128 3.30 8.39 -7.61
N SER A 129 3.69 7.73 -6.53
CA SER A 129 2.76 7.00 -5.65
C SER A 129 1.73 7.91 -4.98
N ILE A 130 2.11 9.15 -4.63
CA ILE A 130 1.21 10.16 -4.06
C ILE A 130 0.35 10.73 -5.18
N ALA A 131 0.95 11.10 -6.32
CA ALA A 131 0.23 11.67 -7.45
C ALA A 131 -0.91 10.76 -7.96
N GLN A 132 -0.67 9.44 -8.05
CA GLN A 132 -1.69 8.46 -8.46
C GLN A 132 -2.84 8.36 -7.45
N ARG A 133 -2.55 8.34 -6.15
CA ARG A 133 -3.59 8.29 -5.10
C ARG A 133 -4.44 9.56 -5.08
N VAL A 134 -3.81 10.71 -5.28
CA VAL A 134 -4.52 12.00 -5.40
C VAL A 134 -5.38 12.03 -6.66
N HIS A 135 -4.88 11.51 -7.78
CA HIS A 135 -5.67 11.41 -9.01
C HIS A 135 -6.94 10.56 -8.83
N HIS A 136 -6.83 9.42 -8.15
CA HIS A 136 -8.01 8.59 -7.83
C HIS A 136 -9.03 9.36 -6.96
N LEU A 137 -8.57 10.20 -6.03
CA LEU A 137 -9.46 11.07 -5.26
C LEU A 137 -10.11 12.15 -6.13
N GLU A 138 -9.38 12.75 -7.08
CA GLU A 138 -9.96 13.69 -8.05
C GLU A 138 -11.09 13.04 -8.87
N ASP A 139 -10.88 11.81 -9.35
CA ASP A 139 -11.88 11.07 -10.14
C ASP A 139 -13.15 10.81 -9.32
N MET A 140 -13.01 10.42 -8.04
CA MET A 140 -14.14 10.26 -7.13
C MET A 140 -14.89 11.58 -6.90
N VAL A 141 -14.16 12.71 -6.80
CA VAL A 141 -14.77 14.03 -6.64
C VAL A 141 -15.53 14.45 -7.89
N GLU A 142 -15.00 14.14 -9.08
CA GLU A 142 -15.67 14.45 -10.34
C GLU A 142 -16.92 13.60 -10.54
N GLU A 143 -16.88 12.32 -10.16
CA GLU A 143 -18.06 11.44 -10.14
C GLU A 143 -19.16 12.01 -9.23
N LEU A 144 -18.80 12.49 -8.04
CA LEU A 144 -19.75 13.12 -7.13
C LEU A 144 -20.32 14.43 -7.68
N LYS A 145 -19.51 15.24 -8.37
CA LYS A 145 -20.00 16.47 -9.02
C LYS A 145 -21.01 16.19 -10.14
N GLY A 146 -20.94 15.03 -10.78
CA GLY A 146 -21.87 14.60 -11.81
C GLY A 146 -23.24 14.13 -11.30
N LYS A 147 -23.40 13.90 -9.98
CA LYS A 147 -24.67 13.43 -9.41
C LYS A 147 -25.71 14.55 -9.27
N SER A 148 -26.95 14.26 -9.68
CA SER A 148 -28.07 15.22 -9.60
C SER A 148 -28.53 15.52 -8.17
N GLU A 149 -28.38 14.56 -7.26
CA GLU A 149 -28.59 14.74 -5.83
C GLU A 149 -27.40 14.15 -5.07
N LEU A 150 -27.01 14.82 -3.98
CA LEU A 150 -25.87 14.44 -3.14
C LEU A 150 -26.37 14.23 -1.72
N THR A 151 -26.04 13.07 -1.15
CA THR A 151 -26.32 12.74 0.25
C THR A 151 -25.02 12.65 1.03
N GLY A 152 -25.07 12.81 2.36
CA GLY A 152 -23.88 12.69 3.20
C GLY A 152 -23.18 11.31 3.09
N ASN A 153 -23.93 10.26 2.79
CA ASN A 153 -23.39 8.91 2.62
C ASN A 153 -22.49 8.77 1.38
N ASP A 154 -22.72 9.58 0.35
CA ASP A 154 -21.90 9.58 -0.87
C ASP A 154 -20.45 10.04 -0.60
N PHE A 155 -20.21 10.74 0.52
CA PHE A 155 -18.89 11.23 0.91
C PHE A 155 -18.11 10.23 1.76
N LEU A 156 -18.72 9.15 2.28
CA LEU A 156 -18.03 8.18 3.12
C LEU A 156 -16.84 7.51 2.43
N PRO A 157 -16.97 7.03 1.17
CA PRO A 157 -15.82 6.44 0.46
C PRO A 157 -14.69 7.45 0.28
N LEU A 158 -15.03 8.71 0.02
CA LEU A 158 -14.08 9.80 -0.18
C LEU A 158 -13.30 10.11 1.10
N VAL A 159 -13.98 10.16 2.25
CA VAL A 159 -13.34 10.36 3.57
C VAL A 159 -12.37 9.22 3.89
N LEU A 160 -12.76 7.97 3.64
CA LEU A 160 -11.88 6.82 3.85
C LEU A 160 -10.61 6.90 2.98
N LYS A 161 -10.76 7.25 1.70
CA LYS A 161 -9.62 7.41 0.78
C LYS A 161 -8.71 8.58 1.16
N LEU A 162 -9.26 9.66 1.70
CA LEU A 162 -8.46 10.76 2.26
C LEU A 162 -7.66 10.31 3.49
N ASP A 163 -8.24 9.51 4.38
CA ASP A 163 -7.54 8.96 5.54
C ASP A 163 -6.41 8.00 5.12
N GLU A 164 -6.65 7.14 4.11
CA GLU A 164 -5.61 6.29 3.51
C GLU A 164 -4.44 7.13 2.94
N LEU A 165 -4.74 8.22 2.21
CA LEU A 165 -3.71 9.11 1.68
C LEU A 165 -2.92 9.82 2.80
N LEU A 166 -3.60 10.28 3.85
CA LEU A 166 -2.94 10.86 5.01
C LEU A 166 -2.00 9.87 5.71
N ALA A 167 -2.40 8.60 5.82
CA ALA A 167 -1.53 7.54 6.35
C ALA A 167 -0.31 7.31 5.46
N HIS A 168 -0.49 7.30 4.13
CA HIS A 168 0.60 7.15 3.16
C HIS A 168 1.61 8.30 3.25
N LEU A 169 1.14 9.55 3.35
CA LEU A 169 2.03 10.72 3.54
C LEU A 169 2.87 10.63 4.81
N ARG A 170 2.29 10.12 5.91
CA ARG A 170 3.04 9.92 7.18
C ARG A 170 4.12 8.86 7.02
N ALA A 171 3.82 7.74 6.36
CA ALA A 171 4.80 6.69 6.09
C ALA A 171 5.96 7.21 5.24
N VAL A 172 5.66 7.99 4.19
CA VAL A 172 6.70 8.62 3.34
C VAL A 172 7.55 9.60 4.14
N ARG A 173 6.94 10.42 5.01
CA ARG A 173 7.68 11.32 5.91
C ARG A 173 8.64 10.58 6.83
N GLU A 174 8.18 9.50 7.46
CA GLU A 174 9.00 8.71 8.37
C GLU A 174 10.21 8.10 7.64
N MET A 175 10.02 7.62 6.40
CA MET A 175 11.11 7.11 5.58
C MET A 175 12.15 8.20 5.25
N ILE A 176 11.70 9.42 4.92
CA ILE A 176 12.61 10.55 4.66
C ILE A 176 13.42 10.91 5.91
N LEU A 177 12.78 10.95 7.09
CA LEU A 177 13.47 11.23 8.35
C LEU A 177 14.55 10.19 8.65
N ARG A 178 14.26 8.90 8.40
CA ARG A 178 15.26 7.83 8.52
C ARG A 178 16.42 8.02 7.53
N LEU A 179 16.13 8.38 6.28
CA LEU A 179 17.15 8.64 5.26
C LEU A 179 18.05 9.83 5.60
N SER A 180 17.50 10.93 6.11
CA SER A 180 18.30 12.07 6.56
C SER A 180 19.25 11.68 7.69
N THR A 181 18.78 10.89 8.67
CA THR A 181 19.64 10.44 9.78
C THR A 181 20.78 9.51 9.33
N LEU A 182 20.58 8.73 8.26
CA LEU A 182 21.62 7.86 7.70
C LEU A 182 22.65 8.68 6.89
N LYS A 183 22.21 9.71 6.17
CA LYS A 183 23.08 10.59 5.37
C LYS A 183 24.00 11.45 6.25
N ASP A 184 23.52 11.88 7.42
CA ASP A 184 24.34 12.61 8.41
C ASP A 184 25.28 11.68 9.20
N GLY A 185 25.10 10.36 9.10
CA GLY A 185 25.86 9.34 9.82
C GLY A 185 27.14 8.83 9.13
N THR A 186 27.47 9.28 7.92
CA THR A 186 28.78 9.01 7.30
C THR A 186 29.83 9.96 7.86
N PRO A 187 30.84 9.50 8.64
CA PRO A 187 31.95 10.34 9.02
C PRO A 187 32.74 10.73 7.76
N SER A 188 33.07 12.01 7.63
CA SER A 188 34.06 12.45 6.64
C SER A 188 35.37 11.66 6.80
N PRO A 189 36.04 11.31 5.69
CA PRO A 189 37.33 10.61 5.72
C PRO A 189 38.43 11.43 6.40
#